data_AF-A0A3D2R7Z4-F1
#
_entry.id   AF-A0A3D2R7Z4-F1
#
_cell.length_a   1.000
_cell.length_b   1.000
_cell.length_c   1.000
_cell.angle_alpha   90.00
_cell.angle_beta   90.00
_cell.angle_gamma   90.00
#
_symmetry.space_group_name_H-M   'P 1'
#
loop_
_entity.id
_entity.type
_entity.pdbx_description
1 polymer ?
#
loop_
_entity_poly.entity_id
_entity_poly.type
_entity_poly.pdbx_seq_one_letter_code
_entity_poly.pdbx_strand_id
1 'polypeptide(L)' 'MTKEVLSCSFCGRKKAETNLLIAGNSAHICDQCIEQAHG' A
#
# COMPACT_ATOMS: atom_id res chain seq x y z
N MET A 1 5.67 -16.37 -14.64
CA MET A 1 6.17 -15.40 -13.65
C MET A 1 4.97 -14.61 -13.12
N THR A 2 4.34 -15.09 -12.06
CA THR A 2 3.21 -14.40 -11.41
C THR A 2 3.77 -13.14 -10.76
N LYS A 3 3.49 -11.96 -11.33
CA LYS A 3 3.82 -10.67 -10.69
C LYS A 3 3.06 -10.63 -9.37
N GLU A 4 3.77 -10.75 -8.25
CA GLU A 4 3.18 -10.49 -6.94
C GLU A 4 2.66 -9.06 -6.93
N VAL A 5 1.34 -8.93 -6.88
CA VAL A 5 0.66 -7.65 -6.92
C VAL A 5 0.76 -7.04 -5.54
N LEU A 6 1.74 -6.15 -5.36
CA LEU A 6 1.89 -5.37 -4.14
C LEU A 6 0.66 -4.48 -3.93
N SER A 7 -0.05 -4.71 -2.82
CA SER A 7 -1.25 -4.00 -2.41
C SER A 7 -1.16 -3.56 -0.95
N CYS A 8 -1.77 -2.42 -0.63
CA CYS A 8 -1.87 -1.90 0.73
C CYS A 8 -2.62 -2.88 1.63
N SER A 9 -2.01 -3.25 2.75
CA SER A 9 -2.59 -4.16 3.75
C SER A 9 -3.77 -3.54 4.52
N PHE A 10 -3.93 -2.22 4.45
CA PHE A 10 -4.97 -1.50 5.18
C PHE A 10 -6.23 -1.25 4.34
N CYS A 11 -6.06 -0.80 3.09
CA CYS A 11 -7.20 -0.47 2.20
C CYS A 11 -7.32 -1.38 0.98
N GLY A 12 -6.37 -2.29 0.76
CA GLY A 12 -6.39 -3.24 -0.36
C GLY A 12 -5.97 -2.66 -1.73
N ARG A 13 -5.75 -1.34 -1.83
CA ARG A 13 -5.37 -0.69 -3.11
C ARG A 13 -4.02 -1.20 -3.60
N LYS A 14 -3.92 -1.43 -4.92
CA LYS A 14 -2.68 -1.83 -5.57
C LYS A 14 -1.77 -0.63 -5.77
N LYS A 15 -0.47 -0.89 -5.96
CA LYS A 15 0.51 0.14 -6.33
C LYS A 15 0.07 1.01 -7.52
N ALA A 16 -0.67 0.45 -8.49
CA ALA A 16 -1.16 1.19 -9.66
C ALA A 16 -2.30 2.18 -9.35
N GLU A 17 -2.92 2.05 -8.18
CA GLU A 17 -4.07 2.85 -7.73
C GLU A 17 -3.65 3.90 -6.69
N THR A 18 -2.37 3.96 -6.33
CA THR A 18 -1.82 4.79 -5.25
C THR A 18 -0.58 5.53 -5.73
N ASN A 19 -0.35 6.74 -5.23
CA ASN A 19 0.83 7.51 -5.59
C ASN A 19 2.09 6.96 -4.89
N LEU A 20 1.92 6.45 -3.68
CA LEU A 20 2.97 5.83 -2.89
C LEU A 20 2.47 4.52 -2.30
N LEU A 21 3.29 3.48 -2.40
CA LEU A 21 3.10 2.23 -1.69
C LEU A 21 4.42 1.83 -1.04
N ILE A 22 4.46 1.85 0.28
CA ILE A 22 5.63 1.48 1.08
C ILE A 22 5.51 0.00 1.42
N ALA A 23 6.52 -0.78 1.06
CA ALA A 23 6.64 -2.17 1.46
C ALA A 23 7.40 -2.28 2.78
N GLY A 24 6.71 -2.68 3.83
CA GLY A 24 7.30 -3.09 5.10
C GLY A 24 7.55 -4.59 5.15
N ASN A 25 8.23 -5.04 6.21
CA ASN A 25 8.65 -6.43 6.35
C ASN A 25 7.48 -7.43 6.44
N SER A 26 6.31 -6.99 6.92
CA SER A 26 5.11 -7.83 7.10
C SER A 26 3.83 -7.19 6.54
N ALA A 27 3.87 -5.93 6.12
CA ALA A 27 2.70 -5.18 5.69
C ALA A 27 3.08 -4.07 4.72
N HIS A 28 2.15 -3.67 3.88
CA HIS A 28 2.32 -2.58 2.93
C HIS A 28 1.34 -1.46 3.26
N ILE A 29 1.78 -0.21 3.21
CA ILE A 29 0.92 0.96 3.47
C ILE A 29 1.01 1.96 2.32
N CYS A 30 -0.12 2.54 1.92
CA CYS A 30 -0.18 3.55 0.88
C CYS A 30 -0.30 4.98 1.42
N ASP A 31 -0.04 5.98 0.57
CA ASP A 31 -0.14 7.42 0.90
C ASP A 31 -1.46 7.77 1.61
N GLN A 32 -2.60 7.36 1.06
CA GLN A 32 -3.90 7.66 1.67
C GLN A 32 -4.09 7.07 3.06
N CYS A 33 -3.51 5.89 3.35
CA CYS A 33 -3.59 5.29 4.68
C CYS A 33 -2.64 5.98 5.67
N ILE A 34 -1.51 6.49 5.18
CA ILE A 34 -0.59 7.30 5.99
C ILE A 34 -1.28 8.61 6.38
N GLU A 35 -1.91 9.31 5.43
CA GLU A 35 -2.66 10.54 5.72
C GLU A 35 -3.80 10.31 6.71
N GLN A 36 -4.55 9.22 6.58
CA GLN A 36 -5.61 8.87 7.52
C GLN A 36 -5.09 8.53 8.93
N ALA A 37 -3.90 7.96 9.05
CA ALA A 37 -3.31 7.58 10.33
C ALA A 37 -2.59 8.73 11.05
N HIS A 38 -2.13 9.73 10.29
CA HIS A 38 -1.47 10.93 10.80
C HIS A 38 -2.45 12.11 11.00
N GLY A 39 -3.73 11.93 10.66
CA GLY A 39 -4.80 12.92 10.85
C GLY A 39 -5.24 13.09 12.29
#